data_AF-A0A937QQU0-F1
#
_entry.id   AF-A0A937QQU0-F1
#
_cell.length_a   1.000
_cell.length_b   1.000
_cell.length_c   1.000
_cell.angle_alpha   90.00
_cell.angle_beta   90.00
_cell.angle_gamma   90.00
#
_symmetry.space_group_name_H-M   'P 1'
#
loop_
_entity.id
_entity.type
_entity.pdbx_description
1 polymer ?
#
loop_
_entity_poly.entity_id
_entity_poly.type
_entity_poly.pdbx_seq_one_letter_code
_entity_poly.pdbx_strand_id
1 'polypeptide(L)' 'MANPKHLKILKQGVEAWNKWREEYPHVVPELSSVDMQGANLRGVNFASARLYKANLKKVNLHGAEL' A
#
# COMPACT_ATOMS: atom_id res chain seq x y z
N MET A 1 4.31 -13.36 2.13
CA MET A 1 4.26 -12.96 0.70
C MET A 1 3.06 -12.04 0.53
N ALA A 2 3.13 -11.05 -0.35
CA ALA A 2 2.03 -10.14 -0.60
C ALA A 2 0.74 -10.87 -1.01
N ASN A 3 -0.40 -10.37 -0.57
CA ASN A 3 -1.70 -10.87 -1.03
C ASN A 3 -2.00 -10.31 -2.43
N PRO A 4 -2.24 -11.17 -3.44
CA PRO A 4 -2.52 -10.73 -4.81
C PRO A 4 -3.72 -9.78 -4.93
N LYS A 5 -4.76 -9.94 -4.07
CA LYS A 5 -5.92 -9.05 -4.07
C LYS A 5 -5.56 -7.65 -3.60
N HIS A 6 -4.80 -7.52 -2.51
CA HIS A 6 -4.33 -6.22 -2.02
C HIS A 6 -3.44 -5.56 -3.08
N LEU A 7 -2.49 -6.30 -3.66
CA LEU A 7 -1.63 -5.76 -4.72
C LEU A 7 -2.43 -5.27 -5.92
N LYS A 8 -3.49 -5.99 -6.32
CA LYS A 8 -4.37 -5.57 -7.42
C LYS A 8 -5.09 -4.27 -7.11
N ILE A 9 -5.50 -4.04 -5.86
CA ILE A 9 -6.13 -2.78 -5.44
C ILE A 9 -5.09 -1.65 -5.44
N LEU A 10 -3.91 -1.88 -4.87
CA LEU A 10 -2.84 -0.88 -4.84
C LEU A 10 -2.42 -0.44 -6.25
N LYS A 11 -2.39 -1.39 -7.21
CA LYS A 11 -2.10 -1.12 -8.63
C LYS A 11 -3.18 -0.30 -9.34
N GLN A 12 -4.38 -0.18 -8.79
CA GLN A 12 -5.43 0.70 -9.31
C GLN A 12 -5.23 2.17 -8.88
N GLY A 13 -4.26 2.43 -7.98
CA GLY A 13 -3.88 3.77 -7.55
C GLY A 13 -4.20 4.06 -6.09
N VAL A 14 -3.70 5.19 -5.60
CA VAL A 14 -3.85 5.61 -4.20
C VAL A 14 -5.31 5.85 -3.83
N GLU A 15 -6.11 6.45 -4.71
CA GLU A 15 -7.54 6.70 -4.46
C GLU A 15 -8.32 5.39 -4.26
N ALA A 16 -8.11 4.42 -5.16
CA ALA A 16 -8.75 3.10 -5.07
C ALA A 16 -8.31 2.35 -3.82
N TRP A 17 -7.02 2.47 -3.47
CA TRP A 17 -6.49 1.90 -2.24
C TRP A 17 -7.12 2.52 -0.99
N ASN A 18 -7.15 3.85 -0.90
CA ASN A 18 -7.70 4.55 0.27
C ASN A 18 -9.20 4.27 0.42
N LYS A 19 -9.97 4.27 -0.67
CA LYS A 19 -11.38 3.87 -0.63
C LYS A 19 -11.56 2.44 -0.08
N TRP A 20 -10.72 1.50 -0.51
CA TRP A 20 -10.74 0.15 0.04
C TRP A 20 -10.36 0.11 1.53
N ARG A 21 -9.45 0.98 1.99
CA ARG A 21 -9.11 1.10 3.43
C ARG A 21 -10.27 1.66 4.25
N GLU A 22 -11.03 2.61 3.69
CA GLU A 22 -12.24 3.15 4.32
C GLU A 22 -13.35 2.10 4.44
N GLU A 23 -13.54 1.28 3.40
CA GLU A 23 -14.55 0.22 3.40
C GLU A 23 -14.17 -0.97 4.29
N TYR A 24 -12.87 -1.24 4.45
CA TYR A 24 -12.36 -2.41 5.18
C TYR A 24 -11.22 -2.05 6.17
N PRO A 25 -11.50 -1.22 7.20
CA PRO A 25 -10.47 -0.72 8.11
C PRO A 25 -9.82 -1.84 8.95
N HIS A 26 -10.57 -2.91 9.22
CA HIS A 26 -10.12 -4.06 10.01
C HIS A 26 -9.19 -5.02 9.25
N VAL A 27 -9.15 -4.94 7.92
CA VAL A 27 -8.30 -5.83 7.11
C VAL A 27 -6.87 -5.36 7.23
N VAL A 28 -5.95 -6.26 7.54
CA VAL A 28 -4.51 -5.99 7.57
C VAL A 28 -3.93 -6.13 6.15
N PRO A 29 -3.40 -5.06 5.54
CA PRO A 29 -2.85 -5.17 4.20
C PRO A 29 -1.54 -5.96 4.17
N GLU A 30 -1.57 -7.13 3.55
CA GLU A 30 -0.38 -7.95 3.28
C GLU A 30 0.36 -7.51 2.01
N LEU A 31 1.42 -6.71 2.18
CA LEU A 31 2.26 -6.14 1.10
C LEU A 31 3.75 -6.52 1.25
N SER A 32 4.04 -7.64 1.91
CA SER A 32 5.42 -8.06 2.15
C SER A 32 6.11 -8.52 0.87
N SER A 33 7.36 -8.11 0.69
CA SER A 33 8.20 -8.36 -0.49
C SER A 33 7.67 -7.74 -1.80
N VAL A 34 6.79 -6.75 -1.75
CA VAL A 34 6.34 -6.03 -2.96
C VAL A 34 7.43 -5.07 -3.42
N ASP A 35 7.70 -5.05 -4.73
CA ASP A 35 8.49 -3.98 -5.33
C ASP A 35 7.60 -2.78 -5.65
N MET A 36 7.85 -1.67 -4.95
CA MET A 36 7.18 -0.40 -5.17
C MET A 36 8.18 0.68 -5.62
N GLN A 37 9.40 0.32 -6.01
CA GLN A 37 10.45 1.29 -6.29
C GLN A 37 9.99 2.40 -7.26
N GLY A 38 10.19 3.66 -6.86
CA GLY A 38 9.82 4.82 -7.68
C GLY A 38 8.32 5.12 -7.75
N ALA A 39 7.46 4.37 -7.05
CA ALA A 39 6.02 4.62 -7.07
C ALA A 39 5.67 5.97 -6.43
N ASN A 40 4.67 6.65 -7.00
CA ASN A 40 4.05 7.80 -6.36
C ASN A 40 2.87 7.34 -5.49
N LEU A 41 3.10 7.25 -4.19
CA LEU A 41 2.13 6.83 -3.19
C LEU A 41 1.82 7.96 -2.20
N ARG A 42 1.82 9.21 -2.70
CA ARG A 42 1.49 10.40 -1.92
C ARG A 42 0.10 10.25 -1.31
N GLY A 43 -0.02 10.43 0.01
CA GLY A 43 -1.31 10.32 0.70
C GLY A 43 -1.86 8.90 0.85
N VAL A 44 -1.05 7.85 0.60
CA VAL A 44 -1.53 6.47 0.74
C VAL A 44 -1.78 6.11 2.20
N ASN A 45 -2.89 5.40 2.47
CA ASN A 45 -3.16 4.83 3.78
C ASN A 45 -2.61 3.39 3.87
N PHE A 46 -1.39 3.25 4.34
CA PHE A 46 -0.77 1.96 4.69
C PHE A 46 -0.87 1.62 6.18
N ALA A 47 -1.79 2.25 6.92
CA ALA A 47 -1.96 1.98 8.34
C ALA A 47 -2.08 0.47 8.61
N SER A 48 -1.23 -0.05 9.48
CA SER A 48 -1.15 -1.47 9.86
C SER A 48 -0.73 -2.43 8.72
N ALA A 49 -0.27 -1.94 7.57
CA ALA A 49 0.18 -2.77 6.47
C ALA A 49 1.47 -3.53 6.81
N ARG A 50 1.52 -4.83 6.45
CA ARG A 50 2.73 -5.64 6.56
C ARG A 50 3.62 -5.43 5.34
N LEU A 51 4.60 -4.56 5.49
CA LEU A 51 5.56 -4.15 4.45
C LEU A 51 6.93 -4.85 4.56
N TYR A 52 7.02 -5.99 5.27
CA TYR A 52 8.29 -6.70 5.47
C TYR A 52 8.97 -7.00 4.12
N LYS A 53 10.23 -6.59 3.96
CA LYS A 53 11.02 -6.72 2.72
C LYS A 53 10.45 -6.00 1.49
N ALA A 54 9.45 -5.12 1.63
CA ALA A 54 8.99 -4.32 0.50
C ALA A 54 10.09 -3.36 0.02
N ASN A 55 10.25 -3.22 -1.30
CA ASN A 55 11.21 -2.28 -1.88
C ASN A 55 10.54 -0.91 -2.01
N LEU A 56 10.82 -0.03 -1.05
CA LEU A 56 10.31 1.34 -0.99
C LEU A 56 11.32 2.38 -1.50
N LYS A 57 12.36 1.97 -2.24
CA LYS A 57 13.37 2.89 -2.76
C LYS A 57 12.72 3.93 -3.68
N LYS A 58 13.01 5.21 -3.45
CA LYS A 58 12.48 6.34 -4.25
C LYS A 58 10.94 6.43 -4.29
N VAL A 59 10.22 5.80 -3.36
CA VAL A 59 8.77 5.94 -3.27
C VAL A 59 8.44 7.32 -2.70
N ASN A 60 7.51 8.02 -3.34
CA ASN A 60 6.93 9.22 -2.75
C ASN A 60 5.86 8.81 -1.74
N LEU A 61 6.19 8.83 -0.45
CA LEU A 61 5.27 8.59 0.67
C LEU A 61 4.86 9.90 1.37
N HIS A 62 4.99 11.05 0.71
CA HIS A 62 4.61 12.31 1.34
C HIS A 62 3.13 12.30 1.74
N GLY A 63 2.84 12.59 3.01
CA GLY A 63 1.50 12.55 3.57
C GLY A 63 0.89 11.15 3.69
N ALA A 64 1.67 10.08 3.55
CA ALA A 64 1.19 8.73 3.76
C ALA A 64 0.91 8.46 5.25
N GLU A 65 -0.09 7.64 5.53
CA GLU A 65 -0.35 7.05 6.85
C GLU A 65 0.30 5.66 6.89
N LEU A 66 1.10 5.35 7.92
CA LEU A 66 1.88 4.12 8.04
C LEU A 66 1.50 3.33 9.30
#